data_AF-A0A7S1UPN3-F1
#
_entry.id   AF-A0A7S1UPN3-F1
#
_cell.length_a   1.000
_cell.length_b   1.000
_cell.length_c   1.000
_cell.angle_alpha   90.00
_cell.angle_beta   90.00
_cell.angle_gamma   90.00
#
_symmetry.space_group_name_H-M   'P 1'
#
loop_
_entity.id
_entity.type
_entity.pdbx_description
1 polymer ?
#
loop_
_entity_poly.entity_id
_entity_poly.type
_entity_poly.pdbx_seq_one_letter_code
_entity_poly.pdbx_strand_id
1 'polypeptide(L)'
;APYALCLHLGATDHIHEDVAPHLTSSCADLSTLEGRTSCRTACQTALCCFDTESGSCPHTDDDFCTQYEVCDSLESSTEVVATKEEIAEACAQDLNTFTHVSLCEVECERGACCFTEEGCSNTEIDCTGTYEPCAFLYGETAPLTDDDAAAVDDDDDTLVVVTDDDTTVMDDDGVVEPPVVDVHVMKQQVDDTCSGYKTREEAEATDCKVICDPGLCCYDGTECPHTTSFSCRPYDACEILHGLMDDEDAIKSEVDGACIGADPTEVDTNWEHPCHKICEPAECCFDEAIPCEGTIADQCKLYIACTVLFDPNKATGEEEGGGTEGSSTEDVDIVGFTKEKVVETCLGNDGACRDICSAARCCFMSDEACKPGITCSAFEECTKYFGGDAIVGEAGPTELEIVEPMAGAADERPPLEDMEFISTPHDPYGN
;
A
#
# COMPACT_ATOMS: atom_id res chain seq x y z
N ALA A 1 17.59 2.26 15.29
CA ALA A 1 17.07 1.09 16.02
C ALA A 1 16.56 0.05 15.01
N PRO A 2 16.97 -1.23 15.06
CA PRO A 2 16.67 -2.18 13.98
C PRO A 2 15.36 -2.99 14.13
N TYR A 3 14.50 -2.69 15.12
CA TYR A 3 13.27 -3.46 15.39
C TYR A 3 11.96 -2.68 15.19
N ALA A 4 12.02 -1.40 14.84
CA ALA A 4 10.82 -0.55 14.74
C ALA A 4 9.85 -0.99 13.60
N LEU A 5 10.36 -1.66 12.56
CA LEU A 5 9.54 -2.07 11.41
C LEU A 5 8.80 -3.40 11.58
N CYS A 6 9.08 -4.19 12.62
CA CYS A 6 8.45 -5.52 12.81
C CYS A 6 7.19 -5.52 13.68
N LEU A 7 6.80 -4.37 14.25
CA LEU A 7 5.66 -4.27 15.19
C LEU A 7 4.33 -3.87 14.52
N HIS A 8 4.32 -3.58 13.21
CA HIS A 8 3.12 -3.11 12.49
C HIS A 8 2.45 -4.17 11.60
N LEU A 9 3.01 -5.38 11.49
CA LEU A 9 2.37 -6.50 10.80
C LEU A 9 1.64 -7.34 11.84
N GLY A 10 0.35 -7.62 11.61
CA GLY A 10 -0.58 -8.30 12.53
C GLY A 10 -0.01 -9.53 13.23
N ALA A 11 0.68 -9.31 14.35
CA ALA A 11 1.17 -10.34 15.24
C ALA A 11 0.02 -10.76 16.15
N THR A 12 -1.04 -11.35 15.58
CA THR A 12 -2.28 -11.60 16.32
C THR A 12 -2.20 -12.75 17.33
N ASP A 13 -1.13 -13.56 17.39
CA ASP A 13 -1.10 -14.71 18.32
C ASP A 13 0.28 -15.05 18.93
N HIS A 14 1.32 -14.26 18.69
CA HIS A 14 2.66 -14.53 19.24
C HIS A 14 3.14 -13.42 20.17
N ILE A 15 2.74 -13.58 21.44
CA ILE A 15 3.39 -13.03 22.62
C ILE A 15 4.89 -13.31 22.53
N HIS A 16 5.69 -12.30 22.21
CA HIS A 16 7.15 -12.44 22.16
C HIS A 16 7.69 -12.26 23.58
N GLU A 17 8.40 -13.25 24.13
CA GLU A 17 9.02 -13.17 25.48
C GLU A 17 9.95 -11.95 25.65
N ASP A 18 10.33 -11.29 24.56
CA ASP A 18 11.23 -10.13 24.54
C ASP A 18 10.53 -8.76 24.61
N VAL A 19 9.19 -8.68 24.61
CA VAL A 19 8.48 -7.38 24.67
C VAL A 19 8.71 -6.69 26.02
N ALA A 20 8.47 -7.40 27.12
CA ALA A 20 8.59 -6.86 28.48
C ALA A 20 9.98 -6.26 28.80
N PRO A 21 11.13 -6.92 28.51
CA PRO A 21 12.44 -6.33 28.76
C PRO A 21 12.72 -5.11 27.87
N HIS A 22 12.24 -5.10 26.62
CA HIS A 22 12.37 -3.94 25.74
C HIS A 22 11.60 -2.73 26.26
N LEU A 23 10.35 -2.94 26.69
CA LEU A 23 9.53 -1.89 27.32
C LEU A 23 10.16 -1.39 28.61
N THR A 24 10.64 -2.30 29.47
CA THR A 24 11.34 -1.93 30.72
C THR A 24 12.56 -1.05 30.43
N SER A 25 13.32 -1.35 29.38
CA SER A 25 14.47 -0.53 28.98
C SER A 25 14.06 0.82 28.39
N SER A 26 13.02 0.83 27.56
CA SER A 26 12.54 2.05 26.88
C SER A 26 11.86 3.02 27.86
N CYS A 27 11.25 2.48 28.90
CA CYS A 27 10.51 3.21 29.94
C CYS A 27 11.32 3.42 31.24
N ALA A 28 12.64 3.18 31.22
CA ALA A 28 13.47 3.29 32.41
C ALA A 28 13.65 4.74 32.91
N ASP A 29 13.53 5.73 32.01
CA ASP A 29 13.75 7.14 32.32
C ASP A 29 12.61 8.03 31.83
N LEU A 30 11.49 8.03 32.54
CA LEU A 30 10.35 8.93 32.24
C LEU A 30 10.59 10.39 32.67
N SER A 31 11.74 10.68 33.29
CA SER A 31 12.06 12.04 33.74
C SER A 31 12.55 12.95 32.62
N THR A 32 13.04 12.37 31.53
CA THR A 32 13.51 13.08 30.34
C THR A 32 12.49 13.01 29.22
N LEU A 33 12.46 14.04 28.36
CA LEU A 33 11.63 14.04 27.15
C LEU A 33 11.93 12.81 26.29
N GLU A 34 13.21 12.54 26.00
CA GLU A 34 13.65 11.41 25.20
C GLU A 34 13.17 10.06 25.74
N GLY A 35 13.26 9.83 27.06
CA GLY A 35 12.81 8.57 27.65
C GLY A 35 11.28 8.44 27.70
N ARG A 36 10.53 9.53 27.86
CA ARG A 36 9.07 9.52 27.69
C ARG A 36 8.67 9.19 26.25
N THR A 37 9.30 9.84 25.27
CA THR A 37 9.06 9.57 23.84
C THR A 37 9.37 8.12 23.50
N SER A 38 10.55 7.63 23.90
CA SER A 38 10.94 6.25 23.63
C SER A 38 10.00 5.24 24.26
N CYS A 39 9.54 5.49 25.49
CA CYS A 39 8.57 4.64 26.17
C CYS A 39 7.23 4.66 25.43
N ARG A 40 6.69 5.85 25.13
CA ARG A 40 5.39 6.01 24.47
C ARG A 40 5.36 5.36 23.09
N THR A 41 6.39 5.56 22.28
CA THR A 41 6.51 4.87 20.98
C THR A 41 6.51 3.35 21.14
N ALA A 42 7.22 2.83 22.14
CA ALA A 42 7.22 1.39 22.40
C ALA A 42 5.87 0.87 22.92
N CYS A 43 5.08 1.72 23.59
CA CYS A 43 3.77 1.42 24.16
C CYS A 43 2.58 1.67 23.20
N GLN A 44 2.80 2.27 22.03
CA GLN A 44 1.75 2.76 21.14
C GLN A 44 0.73 1.68 20.75
N THR A 45 1.19 0.46 20.49
CA THR A 45 0.35 -0.69 20.13
C THR A 45 -0.60 -1.15 21.26
N ALA A 46 -0.32 -0.77 22.50
CA ALA A 46 -1.07 -1.18 23.68
C ALA A 46 -1.68 0.00 24.46
N LEU A 47 -1.81 1.19 23.85
CA LEU A 47 -2.44 2.34 24.50
C LEU A 47 -3.88 2.05 24.96
N CYS A 48 -4.62 1.25 24.18
CA CYS A 48 -5.97 0.80 24.53
C CYS A 48 -6.03 0.03 25.88
N CYS A 49 -4.91 -0.53 26.35
CA CYS A 49 -4.88 -1.29 27.60
C CYS A 49 -4.99 -0.40 28.84
N PHE A 50 -4.67 0.89 28.69
CA PHE A 50 -4.59 1.84 29.80
C PHE A 50 -5.68 2.92 29.72
N ASP A 51 -6.31 3.08 28.56
CA ASP A 51 -7.46 3.96 28.41
C ASP A 51 -8.72 3.33 29.01
N THR A 52 -9.15 3.85 30.15
CA THR A 52 -10.35 3.38 30.85
C THR A 52 -11.66 3.75 30.14
N GLU A 53 -11.62 4.65 29.17
CA GLU A 53 -12.79 5.16 28.45
C GLU A 53 -13.01 4.46 27.10
N SER A 54 -11.94 4.13 26.37
CA SER A 54 -12.02 3.38 25.10
C SER A 54 -12.03 1.86 25.34
N GLY A 55 -13.12 1.36 25.93
CA GLY A 55 -13.28 -0.01 26.42
C GLY A 55 -13.26 -1.16 25.38
N SER A 56 -12.35 -1.19 24.43
CA SER A 56 -12.20 -2.30 23.47
C SER A 56 -10.78 -2.39 22.92
N CYS A 57 -9.80 -2.86 23.71
CA CYS A 57 -8.63 -3.47 23.09
C CYS A 57 -9.10 -4.65 22.23
N PRO A 58 -8.64 -4.76 20.97
CA PRO A 58 -9.03 -5.85 20.08
C PRO A 58 -8.66 -7.23 20.63
N HIS A 59 -7.70 -7.29 21.55
CA HIS A 59 -7.37 -8.47 22.34
C HIS A 59 -7.93 -8.31 23.75
N THR A 60 -9.04 -9.00 24.03
CA THR A 60 -9.64 -9.08 25.38
C THR A 60 -8.91 -10.04 26.31
N ASP A 61 -7.85 -10.69 25.82
CA ASP A 61 -7.06 -11.61 26.63
C ASP A 61 -6.11 -10.81 27.54
N ASP A 62 -6.28 -10.97 28.85
CA ASP A 62 -5.50 -10.31 29.91
C ASP A 62 -3.97 -10.43 29.70
N ASP A 63 -3.53 -11.46 28.97
CA ASP A 63 -2.11 -11.75 28.69
C ASP A 63 -1.46 -10.75 27.72
N PHE A 64 -2.22 -10.06 26.86
CA PHE A 64 -1.67 -9.01 25.99
C PHE A 64 -1.32 -7.78 26.82
N CYS A 65 -2.29 -7.23 27.55
CA CYS A 65 -2.10 -6.00 28.31
C CYS A 65 -1.11 -6.14 29.48
N THR A 66 -1.02 -7.32 30.09
CA THR A 66 -0.04 -7.57 31.18
C THR A 66 1.41 -7.44 30.74
N GLN A 67 1.75 -7.70 29.47
CA GLN A 67 3.11 -7.48 28.97
C GLN A 67 3.48 -6.01 28.83
N TYR A 68 2.47 -5.16 28.70
CA TYR A 68 2.62 -3.72 28.59
C TYR A 68 2.43 -3.01 29.93
N GLU A 69 2.33 -3.72 31.06
CA GLU A 69 2.09 -3.11 32.39
C GLU A 69 3.08 -1.97 32.72
N VAL A 70 4.30 -2.00 32.19
CA VAL A 70 5.29 -0.91 32.33
C VAL A 70 4.78 0.41 31.74
N CYS A 71 3.98 0.35 30.67
CA CYS A 71 3.38 1.50 30.00
C CYS A 71 2.34 2.22 30.86
N ASP A 72 1.74 1.57 31.87
CA ASP A 72 0.88 2.23 32.86
C ASP A 72 1.62 3.34 33.62
N SER A 73 2.97 3.25 33.67
CA SER A 73 3.81 4.31 34.23
C SER A 73 3.73 5.62 33.44
N LEU A 74 3.39 5.59 32.14
CA LEU A 74 3.20 6.81 31.35
C LEU A 74 1.95 7.57 31.80
N GLU A 75 0.84 6.87 32.00
CA GLU A 75 -0.44 7.44 32.44
C GLU A 75 -0.38 7.89 33.92
N SER A 76 0.21 7.04 34.78
CA SER A 76 0.36 7.34 36.20
C SER A 76 1.45 8.37 36.50
N SER A 77 2.34 8.66 35.55
CA SER A 77 3.30 9.78 35.61
C SER A 77 2.62 11.13 35.36
N THR A 78 1.30 11.23 35.56
CA THR A 78 0.47 12.43 35.37
C THR A 78 0.95 13.67 36.14
N GLU A 79 1.85 13.52 37.12
CA GLU A 79 2.52 14.60 37.84
C GLU A 79 3.66 15.27 37.05
N VAL A 80 4.21 14.62 36.02
CA VAL A 80 5.24 15.21 35.15
C VAL A 80 4.54 15.94 34.01
N VAL A 81 4.00 17.11 34.33
CA VAL A 81 3.58 18.07 33.30
C VAL A 81 4.85 18.56 32.62
N ALA A 82 4.96 18.36 31.31
CA ALA A 82 6.07 18.92 30.54
C ALA A 82 6.16 20.42 30.79
N THR A 83 7.37 20.88 31.06
CA THR A 83 7.65 22.30 31.24
C THR A 83 7.44 23.05 29.93
N LYS A 84 7.19 24.36 30.03
CA LYS A 84 7.09 25.23 28.84
C LYS A 84 8.30 25.03 27.93
N GLU A 85 9.49 24.92 28.52
CA GLU A 85 10.75 24.73 27.80
C GLU A 85 10.82 23.38 27.07
N GLU A 86 10.34 22.29 27.68
CA GLU A 86 10.28 20.97 27.02
C GLU A 86 9.29 20.95 25.86
N ILE A 87 8.10 21.56 26.03
CA ILE A 87 7.10 21.68 24.96
C ILE A 87 7.65 22.56 23.84
N ALA A 88 8.28 23.69 24.20
CA ALA A 88 8.93 24.55 23.22
C ALA A 88 10.03 23.82 22.48
N GLU A 89 10.87 23.02 23.14
CA GLU A 89 11.93 22.25 22.47
C GLU A 89 11.36 21.17 21.54
N ALA A 90 10.29 20.47 21.95
CA ALA A 90 9.59 19.51 21.11
C ALA A 90 8.99 20.17 19.86
N CYS A 91 8.43 21.37 20.02
CA CYS A 91 7.69 22.07 18.96
C CYS A 91 8.51 23.10 18.16
N ALA A 92 9.70 23.50 18.61
CA ALA A 92 10.55 24.49 17.93
C ALA A 92 11.54 23.88 16.94
N GLN A 93 11.73 22.56 16.97
CA GLN A 93 12.60 21.88 16.01
C GLN A 93 11.95 21.78 14.65
N ASP A 94 12.77 21.63 13.61
CA ASP A 94 12.36 21.51 12.21
C ASP A 94 11.29 20.41 12.08
N LEU A 95 10.03 20.84 12.03
CA LEU A 95 8.85 19.97 11.86
C LEU A 95 8.83 19.28 10.49
N ASN A 96 9.89 19.50 9.70
CA ASN A 96 10.27 18.76 8.51
C ASN A 96 10.58 17.27 8.80
N THR A 97 10.60 16.84 10.05
CA THR A 97 10.74 15.42 10.40
C THR A 97 9.49 14.95 11.15
N PHE A 98 8.87 13.89 10.62
CA PHE A 98 7.65 13.28 11.19
C PHE A 98 7.76 12.98 12.69
N THR A 99 8.95 12.60 13.15
CA THR A 99 9.26 12.35 14.57
C THR A 99 9.05 13.59 15.45
N HIS A 100 9.31 14.79 14.96
CA HIS A 100 9.17 16.02 15.73
C HIS A 100 7.72 16.51 15.78
N VAL A 101 6.98 16.39 14.68
CA VAL A 101 5.54 16.72 14.65
C VAL A 101 4.78 15.82 15.63
N SER A 102 4.96 14.51 15.52
CA SER A 102 4.32 13.54 16.42
C SER A 102 4.71 13.76 17.89
N LEU A 103 5.96 14.13 18.16
CA LEU A 103 6.38 14.47 19.53
C LEU A 103 5.68 15.72 20.06
N CYS A 104 5.62 16.77 19.24
CA CYS A 104 4.93 18.01 19.60
C CYS A 104 3.43 17.74 19.82
N GLU A 105 2.75 17.01 18.93
CA GLU A 105 1.32 16.67 19.08
C GLU A 105 1.01 16.01 20.41
N VAL A 106 1.86 15.06 20.78
CA VAL A 106 1.71 14.29 22.00
C VAL A 106 1.93 15.14 23.26
N GLU A 107 2.95 16.00 23.28
CA GLU A 107 3.16 16.91 24.41
C GLU A 107 2.05 17.98 24.49
N CYS A 108 1.44 18.32 23.35
CA CYS A 108 0.37 19.29 23.22
C CYS A 108 -1.03 18.72 23.44
N GLU A 109 -1.21 17.39 23.46
CA GLU A 109 -2.52 16.73 23.55
C GLU A 109 -3.32 17.21 24.78
N ARG A 110 -2.68 17.29 25.94
CA ARG A 110 -3.31 17.79 27.18
C ARG A 110 -3.71 19.26 27.10
N GLY A 111 -3.06 20.03 26.24
CA GLY A 111 -3.34 21.45 25.98
C GLY A 111 -4.16 21.67 24.71
N ALA A 112 -4.61 20.63 24.00
CA ALA A 112 -5.33 20.78 22.73
C ALA A 112 -6.57 21.67 22.87
N CYS A 113 -7.25 21.61 24.02
CA CYS A 113 -8.40 22.46 24.33
C CYS A 113 -8.08 23.97 24.31
N CYS A 114 -6.82 24.36 24.48
CA CYS A 114 -6.38 25.75 24.44
C CYS A 114 -6.60 26.41 23.08
N PHE A 115 -6.65 25.61 22.02
CA PHE A 115 -6.75 26.04 20.63
C PHE A 115 -8.15 25.78 20.04
N THR A 116 -9.13 25.53 20.91
CA THR A 116 -10.55 25.42 20.54
C THR A 116 -11.29 26.70 20.93
N GLU A 117 -12.39 27.02 20.24
CA GLU A 117 -13.22 28.19 20.58
C GLU A 117 -13.77 28.15 22.02
N GLU A 118 -13.92 26.95 22.58
CA GLU A 118 -14.45 26.74 23.94
C GLU A 118 -13.37 26.92 25.02
N GLY A 119 -12.09 26.81 24.64
CA GLY A 119 -10.97 26.80 25.58
C GLY A 119 -10.94 25.57 26.50
N CYS A 120 -9.97 25.52 27.41
CA CYS A 120 -9.89 24.46 28.40
C CYS A 120 -10.87 24.69 29.56
N SER A 121 -11.73 23.69 29.82
CA SER A 121 -12.58 23.69 31.02
C SER A 121 -11.79 23.47 32.32
N ASN A 122 -10.62 22.83 32.24
CA ASN A 122 -9.75 22.64 33.39
C ASN A 122 -8.83 23.86 33.58
N THR A 123 -8.99 24.56 34.70
CA THR A 123 -8.19 25.74 35.06
C THR A 123 -6.73 25.43 35.40
N GLU A 124 -6.37 24.16 35.54
CA GLU A 124 -4.98 23.73 35.74
C GLU A 124 -4.15 23.74 34.45
N ILE A 125 -4.80 23.83 33.29
CA ILE A 125 -4.14 23.92 31.98
C ILE A 125 -3.81 25.39 31.71
N ASP A 126 -2.53 25.75 31.73
CA ASP A 126 -2.07 27.10 31.38
C ASP A 126 -1.84 27.23 29.87
N CYS A 127 -2.89 27.66 29.16
CA CYS A 127 -2.87 27.88 27.73
C CYS A 127 -1.94 29.01 27.28
N THR A 128 -1.70 30.00 28.14
CA THR A 128 -0.90 31.18 27.80
C THR A 128 0.57 31.04 28.17
N GLY A 129 0.88 30.13 29.10
CA GLY A 129 2.24 29.87 29.55
C GLY A 129 2.76 28.55 28.99
N THR A 130 2.36 27.44 29.62
CA THR A 130 2.91 26.11 29.34
C THR A 130 2.66 25.65 27.90
N TYR A 131 1.44 25.79 27.40
CA TYR A 131 1.04 25.25 26.10
C TYR A 131 1.12 26.25 24.95
N GLU A 132 1.57 27.50 25.18
CA GLU A 132 1.77 28.49 24.12
C GLU A 132 2.53 27.94 22.88
N PRO A 133 3.62 27.15 23.03
CA PRO A 133 4.35 26.63 21.86
C PRO A 133 3.54 25.69 20.96
N CYS A 134 2.43 25.13 21.47
CA CYS A 134 1.54 24.26 20.72
C CYS A 134 0.68 24.98 19.69
N ALA A 135 0.57 26.31 19.74
CA ALA A 135 -0.22 27.12 18.79
C ALA A 135 0.14 26.81 17.33
N PHE A 136 1.41 26.46 17.13
CA PHE A 136 1.95 25.98 15.87
C PHE A 136 1.11 24.88 15.23
N LEU A 137 0.80 23.81 15.96
CA LEU A 137 0.11 22.62 15.44
C LEU A 137 -1.31 22.93 14.95
N TYR A 138 -1.94 23.93 15.54
CA TYR A 138 -3.33 24.29 15.28
C TYR A 138 -3.46 25.43 14.27
N GLY A 139 -2.36 25.86 13.66
CA GLY A 139 -2.36 26.89 12.62
C GLY A 139 -2.76 28.27 13.12
N GLU A 140 -2.77 28.50 14.43
CA GLU A 140 -2.81 29.86 14.96
C GLU A 140 -1.42 30.44 14.78
N THR A 141 -1.23 31.19 13.70
CA THR A 141 -0.08 32.07 13.57
C THR A 141 -0.05 32.94 14.80
N ALA A 142 1.02 32.82 15.61
CA ALA A 142 1.21 33.64 16.78
C ALA A 142 0.85 35.09 16.43
N PRO A 143 0.03 35.79 17.24
CA PRO A 143 -0.30 37.17 16.95
C PRO A 143 1.03 37.92 16.84
N LEU A 144 1.38 38.34 15.62
CA LEU A 144 2.53 39.19 15.38
C LEU A 144 2.38 40.36 16.34
N THR A 145 3.27 40.46 17.32
CA THR A 145 3.27 41.58 18.23
C THR A 145 3.50 42.83 17.38
N ASP A 146 2.52 43.73 17.35
CA ASP A 146 2.52 44.97 16.56
C ASP A 146 3.71 45.93 16.87
N ASP A 147 4.64 45.52 17.73
CA ASP A 147 5.83 46.28 18.11
C ASP A 147 6.98 46.21 17.08
N ASP A 148 6.91 45.32 16.07
CA ASP A 148 7.94 45.19 15.01
C ASP A 148 7.61 45.95 13.71
N ALA A 149 6.45 46.61 13.62
CA ALA A 149 6.02 47.34 12.42
C ALA A 149 6.49 48.82 12.36
N ALA A 150 7.42 49.24 13.23
CA ALA A 150 7.75 50.65 13.41
C ALA A 150 9.25 50.98 13.37
N ALA A 151 9.95 50.72 12.27
CA ALA A 151 11.08 51.53 11.79
C ALA A 151 11.63 51.04 10.44
N VAL A 152 10.96 51.36 9.34
CA VAL A 152 11.66 51.53 8.06
C VAL A 152 11.39 52.97 7.63
N ASP A 153 12.22 53.88 8.13
CA ASP A 153 12.36 55.21 7.54
C ASP A 153 13.07 55.05 6.19
N ASP A 154 12.31 55.33 5.13
CA ASP A 154 12.79 55.67 3.79
C ASP A 154 13.82 56.80 3.89
N ASP A 155 15.11 56.51 3.69
CA ASP A 155 16.12 57.40 3.06
C ASP A 155 17.55 56.86 3.36
N ASP A 156 18.15 56.02 2.50
CA ASP A 156 19.53 56.24 2.02
C ASP A 156 19.93 55.32 0.84
N ASP A 157 20.48 55.96 -0.19
CA ASP A 157 21.13 55.37 -1.36
C ASP A 157 22.40 54.60 -0.94
N THR A 158 22.26 53.31 -0.59
CA THR A 158 23.43 52.46 -0.36
C THR A 158 23.69 51.55 -1.55
N LEU A 159 24.62 51.97 -2.41
CA LEU A 159 25.16 51.18 -3.52
C LEU A 159 25.93 49.97 -2.99
N VAL A 160 25.30 48.79 -2.97
CA VAL A 160 25.97 47.52 -2.65
C VAL A 160 26.77 47.05 -3.86
N VAL A 161 28.10 47.13 -3.76
CA VAL A 161 29.02 46.46 -4.68
C VAL A 161 29.11 45.00 -4.26
N VAL A 162 28.54 44.12 -5.07
CA VAL A 162 28.68 42.67 -4.91
C VAL A 162 30.12 42.29 -5.25
N THR A 163 30.81 41.69 -4.29
CA THR A 163 31.96 40.81 -4.56
C THR A 163 31.63 39.44 -4.03
N ASP A 164 31.83 38.43 -4.89
CA ASP A 164 31.72 37.01 -4.58
C ASP A 164 32.74 36.62 -3.49
N ASP A 165 32.29 36.41 -2.25
CA ASP A 165 32.80 35.39 -1.32
C ASP A 165 31.99 35.40 -0.01
N ASP A 166 31.82 34.22 0.58
CA ASP A 166 31.15 33.90 1.84
C ASP A 166 30.95 35.04 2.84
N THR A 167 29.70 35.39 3.14
CA THR A 167 29.35 36.09 4.39
C THR A 167 28.03 35.59 4.96
N THR A 168 28.14 34.82 6.04
CA THR A 168 27.14 34.74 7.11
C THR A 168 26.93 36.13 7.69
N VAL A 169 25.72 36.66 7.57
CA VAL A 169 25.29 37.87 8.26
C VAL A 169 24.90 37.46 9.68
N MET A 170 25.51 38.09 10.69
CA MET A 170 25.09 38.00 12.09
C MET A 170 24.48 39.35 12.46
N ASP A 171 23.20 39.35 12.79
CA ASP A 171 22.51 40.51 13.35
C ASP A 171 22.81 40.68 14.85
N ASP A 172 22.91 41.94 15.28
CA ASP A 172 23.49 42.42 16.55
C ASP A 172 22.54 42.29 17.77
N ASP A 173 21.44 41.57 17.66
CA ASP A 173 20.45 41.44 18.75
C ASP A 173 20.32 40.04 19.36
N GLY A 174 21.00 39.02 18.82
CA GLY A 174 21.14 37.71 19.49
C GLY A 174 19.83 37.00 19.86
N VAL A 175 18.70 37.41 19.26
CA VAL A 175 17.42 36.71 19.34
C VAL A 175 17.25 35.96 18.02
N VAL A 176 17.48 34.65 18.07
CA VAL A 176 17.14 33.76 16.97
C VAL A 176 15.63 33.62 16.99
N GLU A 177 14.94 34.28 16.06
CA GLU A 177 13.50 34.07 15.86
C GLU A 177 13.24 32.63 15.42
N PRO A 178 12.28 31.92 16.01
CA PRO A 178 11.96 30.55 15.62
C PRO A 178 11.37 30.52 14.20
N PRO A 179 11.72 29.53 13.37
CA PRO A 179 11.20 29.42 12.02
C PRO A 179 9.69 29.16 12.06
N VAL A 180 8.92 30.02 11.38
CA VAL A 180 7.49 29.82 11.15
C VAL A 180 7.34 28.69 10.13
N VAL A 181 7.01 27.49 10.59
CA VAL A 181 6.58 26.40 9.70
C VAL A 181 5.07 26.59 9.41
N ASP A 182 4.70 26.50 8.15
CA ASP A 182 3.35 26.79 7.67
C ASP A 182 2.65 25.45 7.36
N VAL A 183 1.32 25.34 7.38
CA VAL A 183 0.60 24.18 6.79
C VAL A 183 1.02 23.98 5.33
N HIS A 184 1.49 25.05 4.67
CA HIS A 184 2.18 24.99 3.39
C HIS A 184 3.46 24.15 3.41
N VAL A 185 4.20 24.07 4.51
CA VAL A 185 5.45 23.29 4.62
C VAL A 185 5.17 21.80 4.63
N MET A 186 4.15 21.32 5.36
CA MET A 186 3.79 19.90 5.32
C MET A 186 3.30 19.50 3.93
N LYS A 187 2.44 20.33 3.32
CA LYS A 187 2.00 20.11 1.93
C LYS A 187 3.19 20.10 0.96
N GLN A 188 4.09 21.06 1.08
CA GLN A 188 5.27 21.17 0.24
C GLN A 188 6.20 19.98 0.41
N GLN A 189 6.37 19.46 1.63
CA GLN A 189 7.18 18.29 1.88
C GLN A 189 6.57 17.03 1.26
N VAL A 190 5.26 16.83 1.40
CA VAL A 190 4.55 15.73 0.74
C VAL A 190 4.67 15.87 -0.79
N ASP A 191 4.42 17.07 -1.33
CA ASP A 191 4.55 17.36 -2.76
C ASP A 191 5.99 17.10 -3.26
N ASP A 192 7.02 17.55 -2.56
CA ASP A 192 8.43 17.38 -2.95
C ASP A 192 8.89 15.91 -2.86
N THR A 193 8.41 15.20 -1.84
CA THR A 193 8.72 13.76 -1.65
C THR A 193 8.03 12.93 -2.73
N CYS A 194 6.78 13.24 -3.05
CA CYS A 194 5.93 12.42 -3.92
C CYS A 194 5.87 12.85 -5.41
N SER A 195 6.27 14.07 -5.76
CA SER A 195 6.20 14.61 -7.14
C SER A 195 7.04 13.85 -8.19
N GLY A 196 7.95 12.98 -7.76
CA GLY A 196 8.78 12.14 -8.63
C GLY A 196 8.46 10.65 -8.61
N TYR A 197 7.45 10.21 -7.84
CA TYR A 197 7.22 8.80 -7.50
C TYR A 197 7.21 7.86 -8.72
N LYS A 198 6.61 8.27 -9.85
CA LYS A 198 6.51 7.47 -11.09
C LYS A 198 7.84 7.19 -11.80
N THR A 199 8.92 7.87 -11.45
CA THR A 199 10.19 7.83 -12.21
C THR A 199 11.40 7.40 -11.38
N ARG A 200 11.18 7.06 -10.11
CA ARG A 200 12.26 6.88 -9.13
C ARG A 200 12.52 5.41 -8.79
N GLU A 201 13.72 5.16 -8.28
CA GLU A 201 14.12 3.83 -7.79
C GLU A 201 13.31 3.45 -6.53
N GLU A 202 13.19 2.15 -6.28
CA GLU A 202 12.35 1.50 -5.25
C GLU A 202 12.52 2.09 -3.82
N ALA A 203 13.70 2.63 -3.51
CA ALA A 203 13.99 3.25 -2.22
C ALA A 203 13.25 4.60 -2.01
N GLU A 204 13.18 5.47 -3.02
CA GLU A 204 12.48 6.77 -2.90
C GLU A 204 10.95 6.59 -2.98
N ALA A 205 10.49 5.48 -3.55
CA ALA A 205 9.08 5.08 -3.52
C ALA A 205 8.62 4.79 -2.08
N THR A 206 9.52 4.24 -1.26
CA THR A 206 9.24 3.91 0.13
C THR A 206 9.01 5.17 0.98
N ASP A 207 9.77 6.24 0.74
CA ASP A 207 9.65 7.49 1.50
C ASP A 207 8.31 8.20 1.25
N CYS A 208 7.84 8.23 -0.01
CA CYS A 208 6.51 8.75 -0.33
C CYS A 208 5.42 7.92 0.34
N LYS A 209 5.55 6.59 0.38
CA LYS A 209 4.57 5.74 1.09
C LYS A 209 4.50 6.06 2.58
N VAL A 210 5.65 6.16 3.24
CA VAL A 210 5.74 6.47 4.67
C VAL A 210 5.13 7.82 5.01
N ILE A 211 5.38 8.87 4.21
CA ILE A 211 4.83 10.21 4.50
C ILE A 211 3.31 10.27 4.24
N CYS A 212 2.78 9.38 3.40
CA CYS A 212 1.38 9.34 3.02
C CYS A 212 0.51 8.43 3.88
N ASP A 213 1.10 7.49 4.62
CA ASP A 213 0.38 6.55 5.46
C ASP A 213 -0.61 7.23 6.45
N PRO A 214 -0.28 8.35 7.13
CA PRO A 214 -1.24 9.02 8.02
C PRO A 214 -2.48 9.55 7.27
N GLY A 215 -2.33 9.87 5.98
CA GLY A 215 -3.38 10.37 5.10
C GLY A 215 -4.15 9.29 4.33
N LEU A 216 -3.91 8.00 4.56
CA LEU A 216 -4.58 6.87 3.87
C LEU A 216 -6.11 7.04 3.81
N CYS A 217 -6.70 7.44 4.94
CA CYS A 217 -8.14 7.65 5.09
C CYS A 217 -8.71 8.72 4.14
N CYS A 218 -7.88 9.63 3.64
CA CYS A 218 -8.28 10.66 2.69
C CYS A 218 -8.55 10.11 1.29
N TYR A 219 -8.08 8.90 0.98
CA TYR A 219 -8.11 8.31 -0.37
C TYR A 219 -8.89 7.00 -0.44
N ASP A 220 -8.93 6.21 0.63
CA ASP A 220 -9.60 4.91 0.66
C ASP A 220 -11.12 4.99 0.92
N GLY A 221 -11.65 6.20 1.14
CA GLY A 221 -13.06 6.43 1.43
C GLY A 221 -13.49 6.03 2.85
N THR A 222 -12.54 5.67 3.72
CA THR A 222 -12.79 5.50 5.15
C THR A 222 -12.96 6.86 5.83
N GLU A 223 -13.73 6.90 6.92
CA GLU A 223 -13.81 8.12 7.70
C GLU A 223 -12.47 8.33 8.41
N CYS A 224 -11.72 9.37 8.01
CA CYS A 224 -10.57 9.82 8.79
C CYS A 224 -10.98 10.03 10.24
N PRO A 225 -10.14 9.62 11.21
CA PRO A 225 -10.46 9.79 12.62
C PRO A 225 -10.87 11.24 12.85
N HIS A 226 -12.12 11.44 13.28
CA HIS A 226 -12.74 12.75 13.47
C HIS A 226 -12.14 13.43 14.70
N THR A 227 -10.84 13.68 14.70
CA THR A 227 -10.29 14.78 15.46
C THR A 227 -10.56 16.03 14.62
N THR A 228 -11.07 17.08 15.25
CA THR A 228 -11.37 18.36 14.59
C THR A 228 -10.16 19.03 13.92
N SER A 229 -8.98 18.43 14.04
CA SER A 229 -7.70 18.91 13.53
C SER A 229 -7.17 18.15 12.30
N PHE A 230 -7.69 16.97 11.95
CA PHE A 230 -7.14 16.22 10.81
C PHE A 230 -7.56 16.82 9.47
N SER A 231 -6.59 17.20 8.64
CA SER A 231 -6.81 17.80 7.31
C SER A 231 -6.21 16.93 6.21
N CYS A 232 -7.02 16.59 5.20
CA CYS A 232 -6.54 15.85 4.02
C CYS A 232 -5.72 16.67 3.03
N ARG A 233 -5.78 18.01 3.12
CA ARG A 233 -5.13 18.94 2.17
C ARG A 233 -3.62 18.79 2.01
N PRO A 234 -2.84 18.56 3.08
CA PRO A 234 -1.39 18.35 2.95
C PRO A 234 -1.06 17.08 2.17
N TYR A 235 -1.97 16.09 2.17
CA TYR A 235 -1.71 14.79 1.59
C TYR A 235 -2.07 14.72 0.10
N ASP A 236 -2.66 15.74 -0.54
CA ASP A 236 -3.18 15.66 -1.93
C ASP A 236 -2.23 14.93 -2.92
N ALA A 237 -0.90 15.11 -2.85
CA ALA A 237 0.04 14.41 -3.72
C ALA A 237 0.18 12.89 -3.47
N CYS A 238 -0.25 12.39 -2.32
CA CYS A 238 -0.36 10.98 -1.95
C CYS A 238 -1.42 10.22 -2.73
N GLU A 239 -2.35 10.93 -3.39
CA GLU A 239 -3.34 10.34 -4.30
C GLU A 239 -2.68 9.46 -5.38
N ILE A 240 -1.41 9.76 -5.72
CA ILE A 240 -0.61 8.99 -6.67
C ILE A 240 -0.28 7.57 -6.18
N LEU A 241 -0.18 7.36 -4.86
CA LEU A 241 0.09 6.05 -4.24
C LEU A 241 -1.17 5.21 -4.13
N HIS A 242 -2.31 5.86 -3.89
CA HIS A 242 -3.59 5.21 -3.73
C HIS A 242 -4.25 4.82 -5.04
N GLY A 243 -3.63 5.15 -6.17
CA GLY A 243 -4.14 4.71 -7.44
C GLY A 243 -5.52 5.31 -7.72
N LEU A 244 -5.57 6.63 -7.88
CA LEU A 244 -6.08 7.12 -9.17
C LEU A 244 -5.10 6.72 -10.30
N MET A 245 -4.80 5.43 -10.37
CA MET A 245 -4.41 4.71 -11.57
C MET A 245 -5.73 4.41 -12.30
N ASP A 246 -6.48 5.45 -12.65
CA ASP A 246 -7.47 5.34 -13.73
C ASP A 246 -6.79 5.03 -15.07
N ASP A 247 -5.45 5.01 -15.08
CA ASP A 247 -4.66 4.44 -16.15
C ASP A 247 -4.74 2.90 -16.09
N GLU A 248 -5.82 2.39 -16.67
CA GLU A 248 -6.07 0.96 -16.89
C GLU A 248 -4.83 0.24 -17.46
N ASP A 249 -4.03 0.93 -18.29
CA ASP A 249 -2.83 0.38 -18.91
C ASP A 249 -1.68 0.21 -17.89
N ALA A 250 -1.58 1.11 -16.91
CA ALA A 250 -0.56 1.02 -15.85
C ALA A 250 -0.82 -0.17 -14.92
N ILE A 251 -2.06 -0.31 -14.43
CA ILE A 251 -2.47 -1.45 -13.60
C ILE A 251 -2.26 -2.75 -14.37
N LYS A 252 -2.74 -2.80 -15.62
CA LYS A 252 -2.57 -4.00 -16.45
C LYS A 252 -1.10 -4.34 -16.68
N SER A 253 -0.25 -3.36 -16.96
CA SER A 253 1.18 -3.60 -17.20
C SER A 253 1.89 -4.11 -15.95
N GLU A 254 1.53 -3.62 -14.77
CA GLU A 254 2.12 -4.05 -13.50
C GLU A 254 1.68 -5.47 -13.14
N VAL A 255 0.38 -5.76 -13.27
CA VAL A 255 -0.19 -7.11 -13.09
C VAL A 255 0.45 -8.09 -14.08
N ASP A 256 0.49 -7.74 -15.37
CA ASP A 256 1.08 -8.59 -16.40
C ASP A 256 2.58 -8.83 -16.13
N GLY A 257 3.32 -7.79 -15.72
CA GLY A 257 4.74 -7.89 -15.42
C GLY A 257 5.06 -8.77 -14.21
N ALA A 258 4.19 -8.77 -13.20
CA ALA A 258 4.35 -9.58 -12.00
C ALA A 258 3.86 -11.03 -12.17
N CYS A 259 2.86 -11.26 -13.02
CA CYS A 259 2.13 -12.54 -13.08
C CYS A 259 2.37 -13.36 -14.35
N ILE A 260 2.70 -12.75 -15.50
CA ILE A 260 2.94 -13.51 -16.73
C ILE A 260 4.21 -14.35 -16.58
N GLY A 261 4.03 -15.67 -16.60
CA GLY A 261 5.13 -16.63 -16.45
C GLY A 261 5.51 -16.95 -15.01
N ALA A 262 4.73 -16.47 -14.02
CA ALA A 262 4.82 -16.98 -12.66
C ALA A 262 4.43 -18.46 -12.67
N ASP A 263 5.28 -19.32 -12.11
CA ASP A 263 4.94 -20.74 -11.92
C ASP A 263 4.11 -20.85 -10.63
N PRO A 264 2.83 -21.27 -10.69
CA PRO A 264 2.00 -21.40 -9.50
C PRO A 264 2.53 -22.45 -8.52
N THR A 265 3.45 -23.32 -8.94
CA THR A 265 4.13 -24.29 -8.07
C THR A 265 5.35 -23.73 -7.34
N GLU A 266 5.84 -22.55 -7.74
CA GLU A 266 6.95 -21.83 -7.08
C GLU A 266 6.45 -20.82 -6.02
N VAL A 267 5.13 -20.63 -5.90
CA VAL A 267 4.56 -19.87 -4.78
C VAL A 267 4.88 -20.66 -3.51
N ASP A 268 5.81 -20.13 -2.72
CA ASP A 268 6.19 -20.75 -1.47
C ASP A 268 5.01 -20.76 -0.49
N THR A 269 5.14 -21.56 0.58
CA THR A 269 4.11 -21.64 1.62
C THR A 269 3.86 -20.31 2.35
N ASN A 270 4.64 -19.27 2.08
CA ASN A 270 4.53 -17.96 2.70
C ASN A 270 3.75 -16.95 1.86
N TRP A 271 3.29 -17.30 0.65
CA TRP A 271 2.46 -16.43 -0.19
C TRP A 271 3.14 -15.07 -0.53
N GLU A 272 4.47 -15.01 -0.51
CA GLU A 272 5.24 -13.76 -0.72
C GLU A 272 5.51 -13.44 -2.20
N HIS A 273 4.91 -14.16 -3.16
CA HIS A 273 5.15 -13.90 -4.57
C HIS A 273 4.60 -12.52 -4.98
N PRO A 274 5.36 -11.68 -5.71
CA PRO A 274 4.91 -10.35 -6.13
C PRO A 274 3.54 -10.34 -6.82
N CYS A 275 3.26 -11.36 -7.63
CA CYS A 275 1.94 -11.58 -8.24
C CYS A 275 0.82 -11.69 -7.20
N HIS A 276 1.02 -12.40 -6.08
CA HIS A 276 -0.02 -12.55 -5.05
C HIS A 276 -0.40 -11.22 -4.42
N LYS A 277 0.61 -10.42 -4.04
CA LYS A 277 0.41 -9.11 -3.43
C LYS A 277 -0.36 -8.14 -4.33
N ILE A 278 -0.08 -8.17 -5.63
CA ILE A 278 -0.77 -7.31 -6.61
C ILE A 278 -2.20 -7.81 -6.89
N CYS A 279 -2.42 -9.12 -6.84
CA CYS A 279 -3.69 -9.75 -7.18
C CYS A 279 -4.66 -9.90 -6.01
N GLU A 280 -4.20 -9.81 -4.77
CA GLU A 280 -5.00 -9.94 -3.54
C GLU A 280 -6.24 -9.03 -3.52
N PRO A 281 -6.17 -7.73 -3.89
CA PRO A 281 -7.37 -6.88 -3.93
C PRO A 281 -8.44 -7.36 -4.92
N ALA A 282 -8.04 -8.11 -5.95
CA ALA A 282 -8.91 -8.59 -7.02
C ALA A 282 -9.30 -10.07 -6.86
N GLU A 283 -9.12 -10.68 -5.68
CA GLU A 283 -9.49 -12.09 -5.44
C GLU A 283 -10.97 -12.37 -5.74
N CYS A 284 -11.85 -11.40 -5.44
CA CYS A 284 -13.28 -11.47 -5.74
C CYS A 284 -13.57 -11.64 -7.24
N CYS A 285 -12.65 -11.26 -8.13
CA CYS A 285 -12.81 -11.41 -9.58
C CYS A 285 -12.68 -12.87 -10.03
N PHE A 286 -12.12 -13.74 -9.18
CA PHE A 286 -11.81 -15.13 -9.50
C PHE A 286 -12.59 -16.14 -8.64
N ASP A 287 -13.10 -15.73 -7.48
CA ASP A 287 -13.96 -16.56 -6.63
C ASP A 287 -15.42 -16.03 -6.62
N GLU A 288 -16.33 -16.78 -7.23
CA GLU A 288 -17.77 -16.47 -7.24
C GLU A 288 -18.39 -16.44 -5.83
N ALA A 289 -17.73 -17.01 -4.82
CA ALA A 289 -18.16 -16.94 -3.42
C ALA A 289 -17.92 -15.57 -2.79
N ILE A 290 -17.03 -14.75 -3.35
CA ILE A 290 -16.63 -13.44 -2.82
C ILE A 290 -17.20 -12.35 -3.77
N PRO A 291 -18.23 -11.59 -3.37
CA PRO A 291 -18.76 -10.53 -4.21
C PRO A 291 -17.76 -9.38 -4.32
N CYS A 292 -17.44 -8.94 -5.56
CA CYS A 292 -16.71 -7.70 -5.76
C CYS A 292 -17.57 -6.48 -5.44
N GLU A 293 -17.07 -5.57 -4.61
CA GLU A 293 -17.69 -4.28 -4.32
C GLU A 293 -16.80 -3.13 -4.81
N GLY A 294 -17.42 -1.98 -5.10
CA GLY A 294 -16.70 -0.75 -5.47
C GLY A 294 -16.07 -0.77 -6.86
N THR A 295 -14.95 -0.05 -7.01
CA THR A 295 -14.23 0.17 -8.27
C THR A 295 -13.58 -1.11 -8.82
N ILE A 296 -13.27 -2.07 -7.96
CA ILE A 296 -12.60 -3.33 -8.33
C ILE A 296 -13.49 -4.19 -9.23
N ALA A 297 -14.81 -4.17 -9.01
CA ALA A 297 -15.77 -4.93 -9.82
C ALA A 297 -15.70 -4.55 -11.33
N ASP A 298 -15.49 -3.27 -11.63
CA ASP A 298 -15.37 -2.78 -13.01
C ASP A 298 -13.96 -3.00 -13.59
N GLN A 299 -12.97 -3.29 -12.73
CA GLN A 299 -11.56 -3.44 -13.08
C GLN A 299 -11.11 -4.91 -13.20
N CYS A 300 -11.96 -5.90 -12.96
CA CYS A 300 -11.59 -7.33 -13.02
C CYS A 300 -10.88 -7.75 -14.33
N LYS A 301 -11.17 -7.08 -15.44
CA LYS A 301 -10.48 -7.29 -16.74
C LYS A 301 -8.97 -6.98 -16.70
N LEU A 302 -8.54 -6.07 -15.83
CA LEU A 302 -7.14 -5.66 -15.70
C LEU A 302 -6.32 -6.71 -14.95
N TYR A 303 -6.99 -7.52 -14.13
CA TYR A 303 -6.37 -8.53 -13.29
C TYR A 303 -6.30 -9.91 -13.96
N ILE A 304 -6.62 -10.06 -15.25
CA ILE A 304 -6.75 -11.38 -15.89
C ILE A 304 -5.50 -12.27 -15.77
N ALA A 305 -4.30 -11.69 -15.69
CA ALA A 305 -3.07 -12.46 -15.48
C ALA A 305 -2.99 -13.12 -14.09
N CYS A 306 -3.76 -12.64 -13.11
CA CYS A 306 -3.89 -13.23 -11.78
C CYS A 306 -4.61 -14.58 -11.78
N THR A 307 -5.27 -14.97 -12.88
CA THR A 307 -5.91 -16.28 -13.03
C THR A 307 -4.96 -17.44 -12.73
N VAL A 308 -3.66 -17.26 -12.97
CA VAL A 308 -2.63 -18.27 -12.65
C VAL A 308 -2.59 -18.64 -11.16
N LEU A 309 -2.94 -17.70 -10.27
CA LEU A 309 -2.93 -17.91 -8.83
C LEU A 309 -4.22 -18.58 -8.33
N PHE A 310 -5.38 -18.10 -8.79
CA PHE A 310 -6.67 -18.50 -8.24
C PHE A 310 -7.32 -19.66 -8.98
N ASP A 311 -7.00 -19.85 -10.27
CA ASP A 311 -7.48 -20.98 -11.05
C ASP A 311 -6.38 -21.47 -12.02
N PRO A 312 -5.38 -22.20 -11.49
CA PRO A 312 -4.25 -22.70 -12.29
C PRO A 312 -4.71 -23.66 -13.40
N ASN A 313 -5.91 -24.24 -13.28
CA ASN A 313 -6.47 -25.11 -14.32
C ASN A 313 -7.06 -24.31 -15.49
N LYS A 314 -7.52 -23.08 -15.24
CA LYS A 314 -8.08 -22.17 -16.26
C LYS A 314 -7.00 -21.36 -16.98
N ALA A 315 -5.88 -21.07 -16.32
CA ALA A 315 -4.74 -20.36 -16.93
C ALA A 315 -4.08 -21.12 -18.10
N THR A 316 -4.38 -22.42 -18.27
CA THR A 316 -3.87 -23.25 -19.37
C THR A 316 -4.90 -23.53 -20.47
N GLY A 317 -6.14 -23.04 -20.31
CA GLY A 317 -7.21 -23.19 -21.30
C GLY A 317 -7.32 -21.97 -22.20
N GLU A 318 -7.35 -22.19 -23.52
CA GLU A 318 -7.59 -21.17 -24.54
C GLU A 318 -8.84 -20.32 -24.23
N GLU A 319 -8.72 -19.00 -24.38
CA GLU A 319 -9.87 -18.09 -24.43
C GLU A 319 -10.78 -18.46 -25.61
N GLU A 320 -11.95 -19.04 -25.33
CA GLU A 320 -13.07 -18.97 -26.27
C GLU A 320 -13.65 -17.55 -26.20
N GLY A 321 -13.45 -16.80 -27.29
CA GLY A 321 -13.78 -15.39 -27.40
C GLY A 321 -15.25 -15.03 -27.25
N GLY A 322 -15.48 -13.91 -26.55
CA GLY A 322 -16.66 -13.06 -26.66
C GLY A 322 -16.25 -11.67 -27.12
N GLY A 323 -16.44 -11.36 -28.40
CA GLY A 323 -15.99 -10.11 -29.02
C GLY A 323 -17.01 -8.96 -28.99
N THR A 324 -16.49 -7.74 -29.01
CA THR A 324 -16.80 -6.56 -29.88
C THR A 324 -15.99 -5.37 -29.32
N GLU A 325 -15.25 -4.50 -30.03
CA GLU A 325 -14.84 -4.30 -31.42
C GLU A 325 -13.51 -3.49 -31.38
N GLY A 326 -12.54 -3.83 -32.23
CA GLY A 326 -11.59 -2.85 -32.78
C GLY A 326 -10.20 -2.72 -32.14
N SER A 327 -9.30 -3.68 -32.36
CA SER A 327 -7.88 -3.36 -32.62
C SER A 327 -7.20 -4.53 -33.33
N SER A 328 -6.52 -4.24 -34.43
CA SER A 328 -5.94 -5.20 -35.37
C SER A 328 -4.64 -5.83 -34.82
N THR A 329 -4.68 -7.11 -34.44
CA THR A 329 -3.53 -7.99 -34.59
C THR A 329 -3.61 -8.61 -35.98
N GLU A 330 -2.64 -8.30 -36.84
CA GLU A 330 -2.53 -8.93 -38.14
C GLU A 330 -2.22 -10.42 -37.92
N ASP A 331 -3.11 -11.31 -38.39
CA ASP A 331 -2.83 -12.74 -38.51
C ASP A 331 -1.47 -12.92 -39.20
N VAL A 332 -0.46 -13.39 -38.46
CA VAL A 332 0.84 -13.67 -39.05
C VAL A 332 0.63 -14.83 -40.03
N ASP A 333 0.71 -14.52 -41.32
CA ASP A 333 0.57 -15.49 -42.41
C ASP A 333 1.74 -16.49 -42.33
N ILE A 334 1.56 -17.58 -41.57
CA ILE A 334 2.59 -18.61 -41.33
C ILE A 334 2.80 -19.50 -42.57
N VAL A 335 1.95 -19.37 -43.58
CA VAL A 335 2.07 -20.12 -44.84
C VAL A 335 3.29 -19.61 -45.63
N GLY A 336 4.41 -20.34 -45.54
CA GLY A 336 5.61 -20.09 -46.34
C GLY A 336 6.88 -19.76 -45.56
N PHE A 337 6.90 -19.95 -44.23
CA PHE A 337 8.16 -19.90 -43.49
C PHE A 337 9.05 -21.08 -43.89
N THR A 338 10.22 -20.78 -44.45
CA THR A 338 11.29 -21.77 -44.64
C THR A 338 12.17 -21.81 -43.40
N LYS A 339 12.88 -22.93 -43.21
CA LYS A 339 13.85 -23.09 -42.12
C LYS A 339 14.83 -21.92 -42.06
N GLU A 340 15.29 -21.42 -43.21
CA GLU A 340 16.23 -20.29 -43.28
C GLU A 340 15.64 -19.00 -42.71
N LYS A 341 14.35 -18.74 -42.92
CA LYS A 341 13.68 -17.53 -42.44
C LYS A 341 13.45 -17.57 -40.92
N VAL A 342 13.16 -18.76 -40.38
CA VAL A 342 13.04 -18.97 -38.93
C VAL A 342 14.41 -18.77 -38.26
N VAL A 343 15.46 -19.38 -38.82
CA VAL A 343 16.85 -19.21 -38.34
C VAL A 343 17.27 -17.73 -38.37
N GLU A 344 17.05 -17.04 -39.49
CA GLU A 344 17.44 -15.63 -39.65
C GLU A 344 16.74 -14.73 -38.63
N THR A 345 15.44 -14.94 -38.41
CA THR A 345 14.66 -14.14 -37.45
C THR A 345 15.11 -14.42 -36.00
N CYS A 346 15.38 -15.68 -35.69
CA CYS A 346 15.80 -16.10 -34.35
C CYS A 346 17.25 -15.75 -33.99
N LEU A 347 18.12 -15.48 -34.96
CA LEU A 347 19.49 -15.03 -34.69
C LEU A 347 19.60 -13.55 -34.29
N GLY A 348 18.56 -12.75 -34.54
CA GLY A 348 18.63 -11.29 -34.41
C GLY A 348 17.70 -10.64 -33.39
N ASN A 349 16.62 -11.32 -32.97
CA ASN A 349 15.61 -10.72 -32.10
C ASN A 349 14.81 -11.80 -31.33
N ASP A 350 15.02 -11.89 -30.02
CA ASP A 350 14.35 -12.87 -29.15
C ASP A 350 12.82 -12.69 -29.11
N GLY A 351 12.31 -11.46 -29.29
CA GLY A 351 10.88 -11.17 -29.35
C GLY A 351 10.26 -11.69 -30.65
N ALA A 352 10.82 -11.33 -31.80
CA ALA A 352 10.34 -11.81 -33.10
C ALA A 352 10.49 -13.33 -33.26
N CYS A 353 11.51 -13.91 -32.63
CA CYS A 353 11.66 -15.36 -32.57
C CYS A 353 10.53 -16.01 -31.77
N ARG A 354 10.19 -15.44 -30.60
CA ARG A 354 9.08 -15.92 -29.76
C ARG A 354 7.75 -15.91 -30.52
N ASP A 355 7.48 -14.84 -31.26
CA ASP A 355 6.23 -14.70 -32.03
C ASP A 355 6.12 -15.70 -33.19
N ILE A 356 7.23 -16.01 -33.86
CA ILE A 356 7.24 -17.03 -34.93
C ILE A 356 7.18 -18.44 -34.35
N CYS A 357 7.86 -18.68 -33.22
CA CYS A 357 7.91 -19.99 -32.59
C CYS A 357 6.60 -20.36 -31.87
N SER A 358 5.86 -19.38 -31.33
CA SER A 358 4.55 -19.60 -30.70
C SER A 358 3.52 -20.15 -31.69
N ALA A 359 3.57 -19.68 -32.94
CA ALA A 359 2.72 -20.19 -34.02
C ALA A 359 2.96 -21.67 -34.37
N ALA A 360 4.13 -22.22 -34.01
CA ALA A 360 4.50 -23.62 -34.25
C ALA A 360 4.56 -24.44 -32.94
N ARG A 361 3.92 -23.97 -31.87
CA ARG A 361 3.90 -24.66 -30.56
C ARG A 361 3.43 -26.11 -30.64
N CYS A 362 2.46 -26.40 -31.51
CA CYS A 362 1.97 -27.74 -31.81
C CYS A 362 3.07 -28.74 -32.26
N CYS A 363 4.23 -28.26 -32.72
CA CYS A 363 5.35 -29.12 -33.11
C CYS A 363 6.17 -29.66 -31.92
N PHE A 364 5.98 -29.07 -30.74
CA PHE A 364 6.73 -29.38 -29.52
C PHE A 364 5.85 -30.01 -28.43
N MET A 365 4.53 -29.92 -28.58
CA MET A 365 3.57 -30.51 -27.64
C MET A 365 2.96 -31.76 -28.26
N SER A 366 2.83 -32.83 -27.47
CA SER A 366 2.42 -34.16 -27.95
C SER A 366 0.90 -34.35 -28.06
N ASP A 367 0.13 -33.36 -27.65
CA ASP A 367 -1.32 -33.37 -27.47
C ASP A 367 -2.09 -32.66 -28.59
N GLU A 368 -1.42 -31.89 -29.46
CA GLU A 368 -2.08 -31.10 -30.49
C GLU A 368 -1.57 -31.38 -31.91
N ALA A 369 -2.51 -31.58 -32.84
CA ALA A 369 -2.18 -31.67 -34.26
C ALA A 369 -1.96 -30.27 -34.84
N CYS A 370 -0.83 -30.05 -35.51
CA CYS A 370 -0.56 -28.78 -36.16
C CYS A 370 -1.58 -28.43 -37.25
N LYS A 371 -1.90 -27.12 -37.34
CA LYS A 371 -2.76 -26.57 -38.39
C LYS A 371 -2.20 -26.92 -39.78
N PRO A 372 -3.06 -27.23 -40.77
CA PRO A 372 -2.62 -27.53 -42.13
C PRO A 372 -1.73 -26.42 -42.71
N GLY A 373 -0.54 -26.78 -43.20
CA GLY A 373 0.43 -25.85 -43.78
C GLY A 373 1.65 -25.56 -42.90
N ILE A 374 1.65 -25.98 -41.64
CA ILE A 374 2.83 -25.91 -40.76
C ILE A 374 3.63 -27.21 -40.88
N THR A 375 4.89 -27.11 -41.29
CA THR A 375 5.82 -28.24 -41.29
C THR A 375 6.81 -28.10 -40.14
N CYS A 376 6.75 -29.00 -39.15
CA CYS A 376 7.56 -28.90 -37.93
C CYS A 376 9.08 -28.91 -38.15
N SER A 377 9.54 -29.44 -39.28
CA SER A 377 10.94 -29.39 -39.68
C SER A 377 11.47 -27.97 -39.93
N ALA A 378 10.61 -26.99 -40.22
CA ALA A 378 11.00 -25.60 -40.41
C ALA A 378 11.31 -24.89 -39.07
N PHE A 379 10.87 -25.45 -37.95
CA PHE A 379 10.89 -24.81 -36.63
C PHE A 379 11.86 -25.47 -35.63
N GLU A 380 12.75 -26.38 -36.07
CA GLU A 380 13.69 -27.08 -35.17
C GLU A 380 14.53 -26.16 -34.27
N GLU A 381 14.81 -24.92 -34.69
CA GLU A 381 15.54 -23.93 -33.88
C GLU A 381 14.72 -23.37 -32.71
N CYS A 382 13.40 -23.53 -32.72
CA CYS A 382 12.50 -23.10 -31.64
C CYS A 382 12.58 -24.01 -30.40
N THR A 383 13.28 -25.15 -30.48
CA THR A 383 13.53 -26.07 -29.35
C THR A 383 14.10 -25.35 -28.11
N LYS A 384 14.88 -24.28 -28.32
CA LYS A 384 15.43 -23.44 -27.24
C LYS A 384 14.35 -22.81 -26.35
N TYR A 385 13.17 -22.52 -26.88
CA TYR A 385 12.09 -21.83 -26.14
C TYR A 385 11.11 -22.77 -25.46
N PHE A 386 10.92 -23.98 -25.98
CA PHE A 386 9.92 -24.92 -25.45
C PHE A 386 10.53 -26.09 -24.67
N GLY A 387 11.86 -26.19 -24.57
CA GLY A 387 12.53 -27.14 -23.69
C GLY A 387 12.38 -28.62 -24.09
N GLY A 388 11.96 -28.93 -25.32
CA GLY A 388 11.77 -30.28 -25.82
C GLY A 388 12.23 -30.46 -27.28
N ASP A 389 12.63 -31.67 -27.66
CA ASP A 389 12.97 -32.03 -29.04
C ASP A 389 11.71 -32.01 -29.93
N ALA A 390 11.82 -31.47 -31.16
CA ALA A 390 10.71 -31.42 -32.11
C ALA A 390 10.19 -32.84 -32.43
N ILE A 391 8.87 -33.05 -32.32
CA ILE A 391 8.27 -34.36 -32.60
C ILE A 391 8.13 -34.50 -34.13
N VAL A 392 9.02 -35.28 -34.75
CA VAL A 392 8.95 -35.54 -36.19
C VAL A 392 7.85 -36.58 -36.48
N GLY A 393 6.62 -36.11 -36.65
CA GLY A 393 5.50 -36.91 -37.16
C GLY A 393 5.32 -36.74 -38.67
N GLU A 394 5.36 -37.84 -39.44
CA GLU A 394 4.97 -37.80 -40.86
C GLU A 394 3.46 -37.50 -40.97
N ALA A 395 3.09 -36.44 -41.69
CA ALA A 395 1.70 -36.07 -41.92
C ALA A 395 0.94 -37.23 -42.58
N GLY A 396 -0.02 -37.81 -41.86
CA GLY A 396 -0.90 -38.87 -42.36
C GLY A 396 -1.87 -38.35 -43.43
N PRO A 397 -2.31 -39.20 -44.37
CA PRO A 397 -3.13 -38.78 -45.51
C PRO A 397 -4.56 -38.42 -45.09
N THR A 398 -5.05 -37.30 -45.62
CA THR A 398 -6.43 -36.85 -45.50
C THR A 398 -7.36 -37.69 -46.39
N GLU A 399 -8.18 -38.56 -45.81
CA GLU A 399 -9.39 -39.07 -46.48
C GLU A 399 -10.57 -39.10 -45.48
N LEU A 400 -11.61 -38.32 -45.82
CA LEU A 400 -12.86 -38.14 -45.09
C LEU A 400 -13.78 -39.34 -45.36
N GLU A 401 -14.21 -40.08 -44.33
CA GLU A 401 -15.43 -40.89 -44.40
C GLU A 401 -16.50 -40.38 -43.43
N ILE A 402 -17.67 -40.13 -44.00
CA ILE A 402 -18.90 -39.63 -43.37
C ILE A 402 -19.63 -40.81 -42.72
N VAL A 403 -20.01 -40.68 -41.45
CA VAL A 403 -20.93 -41.63 -40.79
C VAL A 403 -22.13 -40.86 -40.19
N GLU A 404 -23.32 -41.23 -40.62
CA GLU A 404 -24.63 -40.74 -40.17
C GLU A 404 -25.05 -41.30 -38.79
N PRO A 405 -26.00 -40.66 -38.06
CA PRO A 405 -26.30 -40.97 -36.67
C PRO A 405 -27.40 -42.04 -36.49
N MET A 406 -27.28 -42.83 -35.43
CA MET A 406 -28.33 -43.76 -34.97
C MET A 406 -29.07 -43.21 -33.76
N ALA A 407 -30.38 -43.36 -33.80
CA ALA A 407 -31.38 -42.88 -32.85
C ALA A 407 -31.58 -43.80 -31.63
N GLY A 408 -32.00 -43.19 -30.50
CA GLY A 408 -33.12 -43.69 -29.68
C GLY A 408 -32.81 -44.28 -28.29
N ALA A 409 -33.34 -43.62 -27.24
CA ALA A 409 -34.00 -44.16 -26.03
C ALA A 409 -34.27 -42.98 -25.06
N ALA A 410 -35.51 -42.52 -24.81
CA ALA A 410 -36.52 -43.04 -23.84
C ALA A 410 -35.91 -43.23 -22.43
N ASP A 411 -36.04 -42.23 -21.54
CA ASP A 411 -37.17 -41.97 -20.60
C ASP A 411 -37.16 -42.91 -19.39
N GLU A 412 -36.91 -42.34 -18.20
CA GLU A 412 -37.51 -42.72 -16.91
C GLU A 412 -37.04 -41.74 -15.80
N ARG A 413 -37.91 -40.79 -15.41
CA ARG A 413 -37.80 -40.00 -14.17
C ARG A 413 -38.64 -40.65 -13.06
N PRO A 414 -38.12 -40.85 -11.84
CA PRO A 414 -38.96 -41.13 -10.68
C PRO A 414 -39.47 -39.84 -10.00
N PRO A 415 -40.58 -39.91 -9.25
CA PRO A 415 -41.28 -38.74 -8.71
C PRO A 415 -40.66 -38.21 -7.41
N LEU A 416 -40.75 -36.90 -7.22
CA LEU A 416 -40.46 -36.20 -5.97
C LEU A 416 -41.60 -36.44 -4.97
N GLU A 417 -41.30 -37.09 -3.84
CA GLU A 417 -42.18 -37.16 -2.67
C GLU A 417 -41.71 -36.15 -1.60
N ASP A 418 -42.62 -35.24 -1.26
CA ASP A 418 -42.86 -34.55 0.01
C ASP A 418 -41.75 -34.54 1.08
N MET A 419 -41.03 -33.42 1.20
CA MET A 419 -40.29 -33.05 2.40
C MET A 419 -41.19 -32.23 3.35
N GLU A 420 -41.68 -32.88 4.40
CA GLU A 420 -42.32 -32.22 5.54
C GLU A 420 -41.28 -31.48 6.40
N PHE A 421 -41.47 -30.18 6.58
CA PHE A 421 -40.74 -29.33 7.52
C PHE A 421 -41.20 -29.64 8.96
N ILE A 422 -40.33 -30.25 9.77
CA ILE A 422 -40.51 -30.35 11.22
C ILE A 422 -39.76 -29.19 11.88
N SER A 423 -40.49 -28.16 12.29
CA SER A 423 -40.01 -27.12 13.20
C SER A 423 -40.12 -27.60 14.65
N THR A 424 -39.00 -27.79 15.33
CA THR A 424 -38.94 -27.92 16.80
C THR A 424 -38.56 -26.58 17.43
N PRO A 425 -39.32 -26.07 18.41
CA PRO A 425 -38.90 -24.90 19.19
C PRO A 425 -37.98 -25.32 20.34
N HIS A 426 -36.88 -24.57 20.50
CA HIS A 426 -36.00 -24.64 21.67
C HIS A 426 -36.51 -23.67 22.73
N ASP A 427 -37.01 -24.18 23.85
CA ASP A 427 -37.18 -23.41 25.08
C ASP A 427 -35.81 -23.24 25.76
N PRO A 428 -35.48 -22.04 26.29
CA PRO A 428 -34.42 -21.85 27.26
C PRO A 428 -35.05 -21.80 28.67
N TYR A 429 -34.59 -22.61 29.63
CA TYR A 429 -34.50 -22.31 31.08
C TYR A 429 -34.21 -23.58 31.90
N GLY A 430 -33.15 -23.52 32.72
CA GLY A 430 -32.81 -24.44 33.82
C GLY A 430 -31.33 -24.84 33.75
N ASN A 431 -30.40 -24.28 34.53
CA ASN A 431 -30.36 -24.17 35.99
C ASN A 431 -29.25 -23.18 36.39
#